data_AF-A0A9D8RC56-F1
#
_entry.id   AF-A0A9D8RC56-F1
#
_cell.length_a   1.000
_cell.length_b   1.000
_cell.length_c   1.000
_cell.angle_alpha   90.00
_cell.angle_beta   90.00
_cell.angle_gamma   90.00
#
_symmetry.space_group_name_H-M   'P 1'
#
loop_
_entity.id
_entity.type
_entity.pdbx_description
1 polymer ?
#
loop_
_entity_poly.entity_id
_entity_poly.type
_entity_poly.pdbx_seq_one_letter_code
_entity_poly.pdbx_strand_id
1 'polypeptide(L)' 'TGPDPDDDFATMMGEIAPETWLAFAPTDMPTGQIFNIIYGPKYSGGAEKIFCLRGIANGQEMEMTFRLIGGKWKLTKLVE' A
#
# COMPACT_ATOMS: atom_id res chain seq x y z
N THR A 1 -2.86 -7.85 -3.83
CA THR A 1 -2.80 -8.32 -5.23
C THR A 1 -1.36 -8.30 -5.65
N GLY A 2 -0.92 -9.30 -6.42
CA GLY A 2 0.47 -9.40 -6.87
C GLY A 2 0.56 -9.54 -8.40
N PRO A 3 1.78 -9.39 -8.97
CA PRO A 3 2.01 -9.51 -10.40
C PRO A 3 1.76 -10.95 -10.87
N ASP A 4 1.13 -11.09 -12.03
CA ASP A 4 0.94 -12.39 -12.67
C ASP A 4 2.23 -12.78 -13.42
N PRO A 5 2.85 -13.95 -13.14
CA PRO A 5 4.07 -14.38 -13.82
C PRO A 5 3.86 -14.75 -15.30
N ASP A 6 2.61 -14.96 -15.74
CA ASP A 6 2.28 -15.38 -17.11
C ASP A 6 1.70 -14.24 -17.96
N ASP A 7 1.33 -13.11 -17.35
CA ASP A 7 0.79 -11.92 -18.03
C ASP A 7 1.26 -10.62 -17.35
N ASP A 8 2.19 -9.92 -18.00
CA ASP A 8 2.84 -8.70 -17.51
C ASP A 8 1.88 -7.55 -17.16
N PHE A 9 0.61 -7.59 -17.59
CA PHE A 9 -0.40 -6.58 -17.29
C PHE A 9 -1.52 -7.06 -16.36
N ALA A 10 -1.59 -8.37 -16.07
CA ALA A 10 -2.59 -8.93 -15.19
C ALA A 10 -2.15 -8.82 -13.72
N THR A 11 -3.14 -8.74 -12.82
CA THR A 11 -2.90 -8.78 -11.37
C THR A 11 -3.68 -9.94 -10.77
N MET A 12 -3.00 -10.77 -9.99
CA MET A 12 -3.68 -11.82 -9.22
C MET A 12 -4.36 -11.20 -8.00
N MET A 13 -5.66 -11.46 -7.87
CA MET A 13 -6.46 -11.06 -6.72
C MET A 13 -6.48 -12.19 -5.69
N GLY A 14 -6.23 -11.83 -4.44
CA GLY A 14 -6.30 -12.75 -3.31
C GLY A 14 -6.77 -12.00 -2.06
N GLU A 15 -7.31 -12.75 -1.10
CA GLU A 15 -7.71 -12.24 0.20
C GLU A 15 -6.65 -12.59 1.24
N ILE A 16 -6.27 -11.61 2.07
CA ILE A 16 -5.35 -11.82 3.20
C ILE A 16 -6.20 -11.90 4.46
N ALA A 17 -6.21 -13.08 5.08
CA ALA A 17 -6.88 -13.26 6.37
C ALA A 17 -6.07 -12.53 7.48
N PRO A 18 -6.71 -11.94 8.50
CA PRO A 18 -6.03 -11.15 9.53
C PRO A 18 -4.85 -11.87 10.21
N GLU A 19 -4.97 -13.18 10.41
CA GLU A 19 -3.94 -14.03 11.00
C GLU A 19 -2.69 -14.18 10.11
N THR A 20 -2.84 -14.03 8.79
CA THR A 20 -1.74 -14.12 7.83
C THR A 20 -1.11 -12.77 7.51
N TRP A 21 -1.72 -11.66 7.95
CA TRP A 21 -1.23 -10.31 7.67
C TRP A 21 0.25 -10.14 7.99
N LEU A 22 0.71 -10.66 9.14
CA LEU A 22 2.10 -10.52 9.58
C LEU A 22 3.12 -11.17 8.63
N ALA A 23 2.70 -12.14 7.80
CA ALA A 23 3.59 -12.77 6.81
C ALA A 23 3.76 -11.92 5.54
N PHE A 24 2.84 -11.00 5.25
CA PHE A 24 2.83 -10.14 4.07
C PHE A 24 3.13 -8.68 4.40
N ALA A 25 2.99 -8.28 5.67
CA ALA A 25 3.29 -6.94 6.11
C ALA A 25 4.78 -6.64 5.88
N PRO A 26 5.13 -5.44 5.39
CA PRO A 26 6.53 -5.05 5.26
C PRO A 26 7.17 -5.06 6.65
N THR A 27 8.27 -5.81 6.80
CA THR A 27 9.02 -5.92 8.06
C THR A 27 9.55 -4.57 8.55
N ASP A 28 9.85 -3.67 7.61
CA ASP A 28 10.46 -2.36 7.86
C ASP A 28 9.46 -1.22 7.70
N MET A 29 8.30 -1.32 8.36
CA MET A 29 7.33 -0.22 8.36
C MET A 29 7.94 1.01 9.07
N PRO A 30 7.99 2.19 8.41
CA PRO A 30 8.71 3.34 8.94
C PRO A 30 8.06 3.87 10.22
N THR A 31 8.75 3.74 11.35
CA THR A 31 8.36 4.33 12.63
C THR A 31 9.11 5.63 12.86
N GLY A 32 8.60 6.73 12.31
CA GLY A 32 9.23 8.05 12.50
C GLY A 32 8.73 9.07 11.50
N GLN A 33 9.50 9.27 10.43
CA GLN A 33 9.18 10.28 9.43
C GLN A 33 8.61 9.63 8.17
N ILE A 34 7.49 10.18 7.70
CA ILE A 34 6.94 9.91 6.38
C ILE A 34 7.19 11.16 5.53
N PHE A 35 7.69 10.97 4.31
CA PHE A 35 7.84 12.04 3.34
C PHE A 35 6.76 11.93 2.26
N ASN A 36 6.51 13.03 1.54
CA ASN A 36 5.61 13.04 0.40
C ASN A 36 6.23 13.90 -0.70
N ILE A 37 6.13 13.45 -1.95
CA ILE A 37 6.56 14.21 -3.12
C ILE A 37 5.31 14.65 -3.86
N ILE A 38 5.09 15.96 -3.89
CA ILE A 38 3.86 16.55 -4.42
C ILE A 38 4.15 17.08 -5.83
N TYR A 39 3.81 16.26 -6.84
CA TYR A 39 4.03 16.59 -8.25
C TYR A 39 2.97 17.53 -8.85
N GLY A 40 1.92 17.87 -8.11
CA GLY A 40 0.79 18.68 -8.57
C GLY A 40 0.21 19.56 -7.47
N PRO A 41 -1.04 20.05 -7.60
CA PRO A 41 -1.67 20.84 -6.55
C PRO A 41 -1.85 20.00 -5.27
N LYS A 42 -1.64 20.64 -4.11
CA LYS A 42 -1.85 19.99 -2.81
C LYS A 42 -3.34 19.65 -2.63
N TYR A 43 -3.65 18.35 -2.57
CA TYR A 43 -4.96 17.87 -2.19
C TYR A 43 -5.06 17.69 -0.68
N SER A 44 -5.84 18.53 -0.01
CA SER A 44 -6.20 18.38 1.39
C SER A 44 -7.60 17.77 1.50
N GLY A 45 -7.69 16.45 1.68
CA GLY A 45 -8.98 15.80 1.94
C GLY A 45 -9.04 14.36 1.48
N GLY A 46 -10.18 13.71 1.73
CA GLY A 46 -10.49 12.35 1.28
C GLY A 46 -10.66 11.34 2.41
N ALA A 47 -11.64 10.45 2.24
CA ALA A 47 -11.84 9.26 3.07
C ALA A 47 -10.97 8.07 2.61
N GLU A 48 -10.07 8.31 1.65
CA GLU A 48 -9.11 7.33 1.13
C GLU A 48 -7.70 7.95 1.15
N LYS A 49 -6.71 7.14 1.52
CA LYS A 49 -5.29 7.49 1.50
C LYS A 49 -4.51 6.33 0.92
N ILE A 50 -3.55 6.65 0.07
CA ILE A 50 -2.62 5.70 -0.53
C ILE A 50 -1.25 5.96 0.07
N PHE A 51 -0.65 4.93 0.63
CA PHE A 51 0.69 4.98 1.20
C PHE A 51 1.61 4.06 0.38
N CYS A 52 2.65 4.63 -0.21
CA CYS A 52 3.58 3.92 -1.07
C CYS A 52 4.93 3.76 -0.34
N LEU A 53 5.36 2.52 -0.16
CA LEU A 53 6.70 2.16 0.26
C LEU A 53 7.54 1.90 -0.98
N ARG A 54 8.69 2.58 -1.10
CA ARG A 54 9.63 2.38 -2.20
C ARG A 54 11.01 2.13 -1.64
N GLY A 55 11.63 1.05 -2.06
CA GLY A 55 13.04 0.81 -1.80
C GLY A 55 13.91 1.69 -2.69
N ILE A 56 15.07 2.08 -2.17
CA ILE A 56 16.00 2.96 -2.88
C ILE A 56 16.89 2.09 -3.76
N ALA A 57 16.76 2.24 -5.08
CA ALA A 57 17.59 1.56 -6.09
C ALA A 57 17.51 0.02 -6.09
N ASN A 58 16.46 -0.57 -5.52
CA ASN A 58 16.27 -2.03 -5.46
C ASN A 58 14.99 -2.53 -6.14
N GLY A 59 14.21 -1.63 -6.77
CA GLY A 59 12.99 -1.97 -7.50
C GLY A 59 11.79 -2.40 -6.65
N GLN A 60 11.94 -2.45 -5.33
CA GLN A 60 10.83 -2.82 -4.43
C GLN A 60 9.83 -1.67 -4.32
N GLU A 61 8.56 -1.96 -4.57
CA GLU A 61 7.45 -1.04 -4.38
C GLU A 61 6.30 -1.79 -3.71
N MET A 62 5.63 -1.12 -2.78
CA MET A 62 4.43 -1.64 -2.14
C MET A 62 3.45 -0.49 -1.93
N GLU A 63 2.19 -0.71 -2.27
CA GLU A 63 1.11 0.25 -2.11
C GLU A 63 0.07 -0.26 -1.11
N MET A 64 -0.27 0.59 -0.14
CA MET A 64 -1.30 0.34 0.86
C MET A 64 -2.43 1.36 0.72
N THR A 65 -3.64 0.89 0.45
CA THR A 65 -4.85 1.73 0.40
C THR A 65 -5.61 1.68 1.71
N PHE A 66 -5.69 2.83 2.38
CA PHE A 66 -6.46 3.02 3.61
C PHE A 66 -7.78 3.74 3.32
N ARG A 67 -8.87 3.28 3.95
CA ARG A 67 -10.17 3.95 3.92
C ARG A 67 -10.66 4.28 5.31
N LEU A 68 -11.33 5.42 5.44
CA LEU A 68 -11.97 5.85 6.68
C LEU A 68 -13.35 5.18 6.79
N ILE A 69 -13.45 4.16 7.65
CA ILE A 69 -14.67 3.37 7.85
C ILE A 69 -15.06 3.46 9.31
N GLY A 70 -16.23 4.06 9.60
CA GLY A 70 -16.71 4.26 10.96
C GLY A 70 -15.78 5.15 11.81
N GLY A 71 -15.18 6.16 11.19
CA GLY A 71 -14.24 7.08 11.86
C GLY A 71 -12.85 6.51 12.15
N LYS A 72 -12.57 5.28 11.68
CA LYS A 72 -11.26 4.64 11.83
C LYS A 72 -10.64 4.36 10.47
N TRP A 73 -9.35 4.65 10.33
CA TRP A 73 -8.58 4.24 9.14
C TRP A 73 -8.38 2.73 9.17
N LYS A 74 -8.71 2.07 8.07
CA LYS A 74 -8.52 0.63 7.88
C LYS A 74 -7.77 0.40 6.59
N LEU A 75 -6.79 -0.50 6.62
CA LEU A 75 -6.17 -1.01 5.41
C LEU A 75 -7.21 -1.86 4.67
N THR A 76 -7.41 -1.56 3.38
CA THR A 76 -8.43 -2.23 2.54
C THR A 76 -7.84 -2.89 1.31
N LYS A 77 -6.66 -2.48 0.87
CA LYS A 77 -5.97 -3.06 -0.26
C LYS A 77 -4.45 -2.97 -0.04
N LEU A 78 -3.77 -4.03 -0.45
CA LEU A 78 -2.32 -4.11 -0.55
C LEU A 78 -1.99 -4.49 -2.00
N VAL A 79 -1.07 -3.76 -2.62
CA VAL A 79 -0.47 -4.08 -3.93
C VAL A 79 1.03 -4.15 -3.73
N GLU A 80 1.66 -5.20 -4.24
CA GLU A 80 3.11 -5.40 -4.27
C GLU A 80 3.51 -5.66 -5.73
#